data_AF-A0A842HJ20-F1
#
_entry.id   AF-A0A842HJ20-F1
#
_cell.length_a   1.000
_cell.length_b   1.000
_cell.length_c   1.000
_cell.angle_alpha   90.00
_cell.angle_beta   90.00
_cell.angle_gamma   90.00
#
_symmetry.space_group_name_H-M   'P 1'
#
loop_
_entity.id
_entity.type
_entity.pdbx_description
1 polymer ?
#
loop_
_entity_poly.entity_id
_entity_poly.type
_entity_poly.pdbx_seq_one_letter_code
_entity_poly.pdbx_strand_id
1 'polypeptide(L)'
;MTKVLNLLGVAASLVLITSISFEALTNATFSGETIYTRIQLGVCLYFLLDFLLLLVTARDRWRFFSRNFILILLSVPYAWLVDYFAFDFSSETLYVIHFLPIVRGGIALAVLVKMVVSNRISGLFIVYLALFFAISYFQTLIFYVFEVRVNPLVKSYPDALWWASMTVTTVGSNIIPVTTIGKICTAVLAVVGMTTFPIFTAYITALVHNFNEREKKRVRP
;
A
#
# COMPACT_ATOMS: atom_id res chain seq x y z
N MET A 1 21.59 -8.59 -12.85
CA MET A 1 20.22 -8.85 -13.33
C MET A 1 19.16 -8.50 -12.28
N THR A 2 19.21 -9.09 -11.06
CA THR A 2 18.28 -8.78 -9.95
C THR A 2 18.23 -7.30 -9.55
N LYS A 3 19.37 -6.59 -9.48
CA LYS A 3 19.37 -5.15 -9.13
C LYS A 3 18.63 -4.26 -10.16
N VAL A 4 18.71 -4.59 -11.44
CA VAL A 4 18.07 -3.82 -12.53
C VAL A 4 16.56 -4.10 -12.57
N LEU A 5 16.17 -5.37 -12.40
CA LEU A 5 14.76 -5.77 -12.27
C LEU A 5 14.09 -5.08 -11.06
N ASN A 6 14.81 -4.99 -9.94
CA ASN A 6 14.34 -4.30 -8.75
C ASN A 6 14.16 -2.79 -8.99
N LEU A 7 15.10 -2.13 -9.68
CA LEU A 7 15.01 -0.69 -9.96
C LEU A 7 13.82 -0.36 -10.87
N LEU A 8 13.57 -1.19 -11.88
CA LEU A 8 12.41 -1.08 -12.77
C LEU A 8 11.09 -1.31 -12.03
N GLY A 9 11.05 -2.27 -11.10
CA GLY A 9 9.89 -2.49 -10.22
C GLY A 9 9.60 -1.29 -9.31
N VAL A 10 10.64 -0.62 -8.80
CA VAL A 10 10.50 0.61 -8.02
C VAL A 10 9.85 1.72 -8.85
N ALA A 11 10.37 1.97 -10.05
CA ALA A 11 9.84 2.98 -10.95
C ALA A 11 8.38 2.69 -11.34
N ALA A 12 8.06 1.43 -11.68
CA ALA A 12 6.70 1.01 -12.02
C ALA A 12 5.71 1.19 -10.86
N SER A 13 6.15 0.96 -9.62
CA SER A 13 5.31 1.13 -8.43
C SER A 13 5.08 2.60 -8.09
N LEU A 14 6.10 3.45 -8.23
CA LEU A 14 5.99 4.89 -8.06
C LEU A 14 4.99 5.48 -9.06
N VAL A 15 5.10 5.08 -10.34
CA VAL A 15 4.17 5.48 -11.39
C VAL A 15 2.73 5.04 -11.08
N LEU A 16 2.56 3.82 -10.57
CA LEU A 16 1.26 3.32 -10.11
C LEU A 16 0.68 4.19 -8.99
N ILE A 17 1.47 4.46 -7.95
CA ILE A 17 1.04 5.27 -6.80
C ILE A 17 0.63 6.65 -7.27
N THR A 18 1.46 7.33 -8.06
CA THR A 18 1.16 8.69 -8.55
C THR A 18 -0.08 8.72 -9.44
N SER A 19 -0.29 7.70 -10.27
CA SER A 19 -1.48 7.60 -11.12
C SER A 19 -2.75 7.47 -10.28
N ILE A 20 -2.73 6.58 -9.29
CA ILE A 20 -3.82 6.33 -8.35
C ILE A 20 -4.12 7.59 -7.51
N SER A 21 -3.08 8.25 -7.00
CA SER A 21 -3.19 9.49 -6.24
C SER A 21 -3.89 10.58 -7.05
N PHE A 22 -3.49 10.74 -8.31
CA PHE A 22 -4.01 11.76 -9.19
C PHE A 22 -5.49 11.53 -9.51
N GLU A 23 -5.87 10.29 -9.81
CA GLU A 23 -7.26 9.88 -10.08
C GLU A 23 -8.17 10.09 -8.87
N ALA A 24 -7.72 9.67 -7.68
CA ALA A 24 -8.47 9.86 -6.44
C ALA A 24 -8.63 11.35 -6.06
N LEU A 25 -7.66 12.20 -6.39
CA LEU A 25 -7.69 13.63 -6.07
C LEU A 25 -8.50 14.47 -7.08
N THR A 26 -8.58 14.06 -8.34
CA THR A 26 -9.29 14.83 -9.37
C THR A 26 -10.81 14.61 -9.36
N ASN A 27 -11.34 13.68 -8.55
CA ASN A 27 -12.74 13.26 -8.59
C ASN A 27 -13.23 12.97 -10.03
N ALA A 28 -12.30 12.69 -10.95
CA ALA A 28 -12.61 12.28 -12.30
C ALA A 28 -13.43 11.01 -12.12
N THR A 29 -14.68 11.05 -12.57
CA THR A 29 -15.54 9.88 -12.55
C THR A 29 -14.75 8.72 -13.15
N PHE A 30 -14.87 7.52 -12.52
CA PHE A 30 -14.41 6.22 -13.03
C PHE A 30 -15.13 5.88 -14.35
N SER A 31 -15.08 6.80 -15.30
CA SER A 31 -15.80 6.83 -16.56
C SER A 31 -14.76 7.02 -17.66
N GLY A 32 -14.10 5.92 -18.02
CA GLY A 32 -13.66 5.71 -19.40
C GLY A 32 -12.56 6.59 -19.98
N GLU A 33 -11.73 7.27 -19.17
CA GLU A 33 -10.54 7.94 -19.71
C GLU A 33 -9.52 6.88 -20.16
N THR A 34 -9.53 6.57 -21.46
CA THR A 34 -8.74 5.52 -22.13
C THR A 34 -7.24 5.52 -21.83
N ILE A 35 -6.65 6.66 -21.43
CA ILE A 35 -5.23 6.74 -21.06
C ILE A 35 -4.93 6.00 -19.75
N TYR A 36 -5.81 6.09 -18.74
CA TYR A 36 -5.55 5.51 -17.42
C TYR A 36 -5.67 4.00 -17.46
N THR A 37 -6.72 3.49 -18.09
CA THR A 37 -6.90 2.04 -18.31
C THR A 37 -5.70 1.45 -19.06
N ARG A 38 -5.11 2.19 -20.01
CA ARG A 38 -3.90 1.77 -20.74
C ARG A 38 -2.65 1.77 -19.87
N ILE A 39 -2.43 2.80 -19.05
CA ILE A 39 -1.32 2.85 -18.10
C ILE A 39 -1.46 1.69 -17.09
N GLN A 40 -2.65 1.51 -16.54
CA GLN A 40 -2.94 0.46 -15.58
C GLN A 40 -2.73 -0.94 -16.18
N LEU A 41 -3.18 -1.17 -17.41
CA LEU A 41 -2.92 -2.40 -18.16
C LEU A 41 -1.42 -2.62 -18.39
N GLY A 42 -0.69 -1.57 -18.78
CA GLY A 42 0.77 -1.63 -18.97
C GLY A 42 1.50 -2.04 -17.69
N VAL A 43 1.13 -1.45 -16.55
CA VAL A 43 1.74 -1.82 -15.28
C VAL A 43 1.29 -3.23 -14.84
N CYS A 44 0.03 -3.63 -15.07
CA CYS A 44 -0.44 -5.02 -14.87
C CYS A 44 0.40 -6.03 -15.64
N LEU A 45 0.62 -5.80 -16.93
CA LEU A 45 1.46 -6.66 -17.74
C LEU A 45 2.89 -6.72 -17.22
N TYR A 46 3.47 -5.61 -16.78
CA TYR A 46 4.80 -5.60 -16.17
C TYR A 46 4.88 -6.51 -14.93
N PHE A 47 3.95 -6.38 -13.99
CA PHE A 47 3.94 -7.21 -12.78
C PHE A 47 3.62 -8.69 -13.06
N LEU A 48 2.75 -8.96 -14.05
CA LEU A 48 2.47 -10.31 -14.52
C LEU A 48 3.75 -10.94 -15.08
N LEU A 49 4.49 -10.20 -15.92
CA LEU A 49 5.78 -10.65 -16.47
C LEU A 49 6.83 -10.85 -15.37
N ASP A 50 6.94 -9.94 -14.41
CA ASP A 50 7.85 -10.08 -13.27
C ASP A 50 7.53 -11.34 -12.46
N PHE A 51 6.25 -11.57 -12.15
CA PHE A 51 5.80 -12.78 -11.48
C PHE A 51 6.13 -14.05 -12.27
N LEU A 52 5.92 -14.05 -13.60
CA LEU A 52 6.26 -15.18 -14.47
C LEU A 52 7.77 -15.46 -14.48
N LEU A 53 8.61 -14.41 -14.54
CA LEU A 53 10.07 -14.56 -14.45
C LEU A 53 10.50 -15.14 -13.11
N LEU A 54 9.91 -14.68 -12.01
CA LEU A 54 10.12 -15.21 -10.65
C LEU A 54 9.67 -16.68 -10.54
N LEU A 55 8.53 -17.04 -11.15
CA LEU A 55 7.99 -18.39 -11.15
C LEU A 55 8.87 -19.36 -11.95
N VAL A 56 9.38 -18.94 -13.10
CA VAL A 56 10.26 -19.77 -13.95
C VAL A 56 11.63 -19.97 -13.29
N THR A 57 12.14 -18.96 -12.58
CA THR A 57 13.43 -19.01 -11.89
C THR A 57 13.36 -19.79 -10.57
N ALA A 58 12.17 -19.96 -9.98
CA ALA A 58 11.99 -20.69 -8.73
C ALA A 58 12.26 -22.20 -8.89
N ARG A 59 13.11 -22.76 -8.02
CA ARG A 59 13.43 -24.20 -7.97
C ARG A 59 12.18 -25.08 -7.78
N ASP A 60 11.20 -24.60 -7.00
CA ASP A 60 9.92 -25.30 -6.73
C ASP A 60 8.73 -24.42 -7.12
N ARG A 61 8.27 -24.58 -8.37
CA ARG A 61 7.23 -23.74 -8.98
C ARG A 61 5.89 -23.80 -8.23
N TRP A 62 5.48 -24.99 -7.78
CA TRP A 62 4.21 -25.19 -7.07
C TRP A 62 4.19 -24.59 -5.67
N ARG A 63 5.26 -24.80 -4.89
CA ARG A 63 5.38 -24.20 -3.56
C ARG A 63 5.52 -22.68 -3.65
N PHE A 64 6.17 -22.16 -4.70
CA PHE A 64 6.23 -20.73 -4.96
C PHE A 64 4.85 -20.16 -5.35
N PHE A 65 4.09 -20.86 -6.20
CA PHE A 65 2.75 -20.46 -6.63
C PHE A 65 1.77 -20.37 -5.44
N SER A 66 1.66 -21.41 -4.62
CA SER A 66 0.71 -21.42 -3.49
C SER A 66 1.03 -20.35 -2.43
N ARG A 67 2.31 -19.98 -2.26
CA ARG A 67 2.71 -18.95 -1.29
C ARG A 67 2.51 -17.52 -1.80
N ASN A 68 2.47 -17.33 -3.13
CA ASN A 68 2.41 -16.04 -3.79
C ASN A 68 1.11 -15.85 -4.60
N PHE A 69 0.09 -16.69 -4.38
CA PHE A 69 -1.18 -16.65 -5.11
C PHE A 69 -1.87 -15.26 -5.09
N ILE A 70 -1.72 -14.52 -3.99
CA ILE A 70 -2.23 -13.14 -3.87
C ILE A 70 -1.61 -12.22 -4.93
N LEU A 71 -0.33 -12.40 -5.29
CA LEU A 71 0.33 -11.62 -6.35
C LEU A 71 -0.25 -11.92 -7.74
N ILE A 72 -0.67 -13.16 -7.97
CA ILE A 72 -1.32 -13.58 -9.21
C ILE A 72 -2.66 -12.88 -9.33
N LEU A 73 -3.48 -13.00 -8.28
CA LEU A 73 -4.77 -12.32 -8.22
C LEU A 73 -4.58 -10.83 -8.48
N LEU A 74 -3.59 -10.17 -7.90
CA LEU A 74 -3.31 -8.75 -8.12
C LEU A 74 -2.74 -8.38 -9.51
N SER A 75 -2.12 -9.34 -10.21
CA SER A 75 -1.49 -9.09 -11.53
C SER A 75 -2.49 -9.10 -12.69
N VAL A 76 -3.72 -9.57 -12.46
CA VAL A 76 -4.77 -9.65 -13.47
C VAL A 76 -5.40 -8.28 -13.72
N PRO A 77 -5.51 -7.82 -14.98
CA PRO A 77 -6.11 -6.53 -15.31
C PRO A 77 -7.65 -6.62 -15.31
N TYR A 78 -8.27 -6.69 -14.12
CA TYR A 78 -9.72 -6.88 -13.97
C TYR A 78 -10.57 -5.81 -14.65
N ALA A 79 -10.20 -4.53 -14.55
CA ALA A 79 -10.93 -3.44 -15.20
C ALA A 79 -11.04 -3.67 -16.72
N TRP A 80 -9.93 -4.03 -17.36
CA TRP A 80 -9.90 -4.35 -18.79
C TRP A 80 -10.65 -5.64 -19.12
N LEU A 81 -10.58 -6.65 -18.25
CA LEU A 81 -11.33 -7.90 -18.40
C LEU A 81 -12.84 -7.68 -18.32
N VAL A 82 -13.31 -6.85 -17.39
CA VAL A 82 -14.74 -6.55 -17.23
C VAL A 82 -15.28 -5.79 -18.43
N ASP A 83 -14.54 -4.78 -18.92
CA ASP A 83 -14.90 -4.05 -20.15
C ASP A 83 -14.88 -4.97 -21.39
N TYR A 84 -13.90 -5.86 -21.50
CA TYR A 84 -13.77 -6.77 -22.66
C TYR A 84 -14.85 -7.85 -22.70
N PHE A 85 -15.24 -8.41 -21.56
CA PHE A 85 -16.26 -9.46 -21.47
C PHE A 85 -17.69 -8.92 -21.33
N ALA A 86 -17.88 -7.59 -21.27
CA ALA A 86 -19.18 -6.94 -21.13
C ALA A 86 -20.02 -7.53 -19.98
N PHE A 87 -19.38 -7.82 -18.84
CA PHE A 87 -20.10 -8.28 -17.66
C PHE A 87 -20.87 -7.11 -17.04
N ASP A 88 -22.20 -7.20 -17.00
CA ASP A 88 -23.05 -6.28 -16.26
C ASP A 88 -22.93 -6.53 -14.75
N PHE A 89 -21.89 -5.95 -14.15
CA PHE A 89 -21.77 -5.87 -12.70
C PHE A 89 -22.55 -4.67 -12.16
N SER A 90 -23.13 -4.81 -10.97
CA SER A 90 -23.66 -3.67 -10.21
C SER A 90 -22.60 -2.57 -10.11
N SER A 91 -23.02 -1.31 -10.22
CA SER A 91 -22.14 -0.13 -10.18
C SER A 91 -21.18 -0.17 -8.99
N GLU A 92 -21.63 -0.67 -7.84
CA GLU A 92 -20.80 -0.81 -6.62
C GLU A 92 -19.65 -1.81 -6.78
N THR A 93 -19.88 -2.93 -7.49
CA THR A 93 -18.86 -3.96 -7.72
C THR A 93 -17.81 -3.47 -8.73
N LEU A 94 -18.21 -2.71 -9.74
CA LEU A 94 -17.29 -2.07 -10.69
C LEU A 94 -16.34 -1.09 -10.00
N TYR A 95 -16.83 -0.31 -9.03
CA TYR A 95 -15.98 0.56 -8.22
C TYR A 95 -14.96 -0.21 -7.37
N VAL A 96 -15.36 -1.34 -6.78
CA VAL A 96 -14.46 -2.19 -5.98
C VAL A 96 -13.39 -2.86 -6.86
N ILE A 97 -13.76 -3.30 -8.07
CA ILE A 97 -12.81 -3.90 -9.02
C ILE A 97 -11.75 -2.89 -9.46
N HIS A 98 -12.13 -1.63 -9.64
CA HIS A 98 -11.18 -0.56 -9.91
C HIS A 98 -10.28 -0.19 -8.71
N PHE A 99 -10.60 -0.66 -7.50
CA PHE A 99 -9.82 -0.42 -6.28
C PHE A 99 -8.73 -1.48 -6.02
N LEU A 100 -8.86 -2.67 -6.61
CA LEU A 100 -7.85 -3.75 -6.52
C LEU A 100 -6.40 -3.32 -6.87
N PRO A 101 -6.16 -2.43 -7.85
CA PRO A 101 -4.84 -1.86 -8.14
C PRO A 101 -4.18 -1.12 -6.97
N ILE A 102 -4.97 -0.58 -6.03
CA ILE A 102 -4.47 0.18 -4.88
C ILE A 102 -3.86 -0.77 -3.83
N VAL A 103 -4.55 -1.88 -3.58
CA VAL A 103 -4.02 -2.98 -2.75
C VAL A 103 -2.69 -3.49 -3.33
N ARG A 104 -2.57 -3.46 -4.66
CA ARG A 104 -1.32 -3.80 -5.36
C ARG A 104 -0.22 -2.78 -5.19
N GLY A 105 -0.50 -1.49 -5.26
CA GLY A 105 0.47 -0.44 -4.95
C GLY A 105 1.06 -0.61 -3.54
N GLY A 106 0.22 -0.94 -2.56
CA GLY A 106 0.63 -1.20 -1.17
C GLY A 106 1.55 -2.40 -1.01
N ILE A 107 1.19 -3.54 -1.59
CA ILE A 107 2.02 -4.75 -1.53
C ILE A 107 3.32 -4.58 -2.32
N ALA A 108 3.27 -3.90 -3.47
CA ALA A 108 4.46 -3.58 -4.24
C ALA A 108 5.42 -2.72 -3.40
N LEU A 109 4.94 -1.61 -2.84
CA LEU A 109 5.74 -0.73 -1.98
C LEU A 109 6.33 -1.47 -0.78
N ALA A 110 5.59 -2.38 -0.17
CA ALA A 110 6.08 -3.24 0.90
C ALA A 110 7.28 -4.11 0.50
N VAL A 111 7.21 -4.72 -0.68
CA VAL A 111 8.30 -5.52 -1.25
C VAL A 111 9.49 -4.65 -1.64
N LEU A 112 9.25 -3.46 -2.22
CA LEU A 112 10.30 -2.52 -2.61
C LEU A 112 11.14 -2.08 -1.42
N VAL A 113 10.44 -1.69 -0.35
CA VAL A 113 11.03 -1.23 0.87
C VAL A 113 11.88 -2.34 1.50
N LYS A 114 11.37 -3.57 1.54
CA LYS A 114 12.12 -4.76 1.99
C LYS A 114 13.40 -5.02 1.17
N MET A 115 13.40 -4.66 -0.12
CA MET A 115 14.54 -4.88 -1.03
C MET A 115 15.61 -3.78 -1.00
N VAL A 116 15.22 -2.52 -0.83
CA VAL A 116 16.18 -1.37 -0.76
C VAL A 116 17.03 -1.46 0.51
N VAL A 117 16.53 -2.18 1.49
CA VAL A 117 17.12 -2.26 2.80
C VAL A 117 18.07 -3.46 2.91
N SER A 118 19.37 -3.18 2.74
CA SER A 118 20.44 -4.19 2.77
C SER A 118 21.05 -4.46 4.16
N ASN A 119 20.72 -3.67 5.19
CA ASN A 119 21.39 -3.74 6.51
C ASN A 119 20.47 -4.32 7.60
N ARG A 120 20.95 -5.34 8.32
CA ARG A 120 20.11 -6.28 9.11
C ARG A 120 19.27 -5.67 10.25
N ILE A 121 19.60 -4.50 10.78
CA ILE A 121 18.90 -3.92 11.97
C ILE A 121 18.35 -2.52 11.70
N SER A 122 19.19 -1.55 11.31
CA SER A 122 18.73 -0.19 10.92
C SER A 122 17.79 -0.22 9.72
N GLY A 123 17.98 -1.24 8.89
CA GLY A 123 17.15 -1.47 7.76
C GLY A 123 15.72 -1.85 8.10
N LEU A 124 15.52 -2.86 8.94
CA LEU A 124 14.19 -3.36 9.26
C LEU A 124 13.29 -2.26 9.84
N PHE A 125 13.86 -1.31 10.57
CA PHE A 125 13.15 -0.14 11.07
C PHE A 125 12.73 0.83 9.95
N ILE A 126 13.62 1.12 9.00
CA ILE A 126 13.27 1.92 7.80
C ILE A 126 12.17 1.20 7.00
N VAL A 127 12.24 -0.13 6.91
CA VAL A 127 11.20 -0.92 6.25
C VAL A 127 9.86 -0.75 6.93
N TYR A 128 9.90 -0.89 8.24
CA TYR A 128 8.73 -0.75 9.09
C TYR A 128 8.08 0.63 8.96
N LEU A 129 8.87 1.69 9.01
CA LEU A 129 8.39 3.07 8.91
C LEU A 129 7.79 3.36 7.52
N ALA A 130 8.43 2.88 6.46
CA ALA A 130 7.91 3.05 5.11
C ALA A 130 6.62 2.25 4.88
N LEU A 131 6.50 1.04 5.46
CA LEU A 131 5.24 0.29 5.47
C LEU A 131 4.13 1.02 6.22
N PHE A 132 4.46 1.60 7.37
CA PHE A 132 3.51 2.38 8.17
C PHE A 132 2.95 3.56 7.38
N PHE A 133 3.82 4.37 6.76
CA PHE A 133 3.37 5.51 5.95
C PHE A 133 2.63 5.07 4.69
N ALA A 134 3.07 3.99 4.05
CA ALA A 134 2.38 3.41 2.90
C ALA A 134 0.95 2.99 3.25
N ILE A 135 0.80 2.16 4.29
CA ILE A 135 -0.51 1.67 4.73
C ILE A 135 -1.40 2.82 5.14
N SER A 136 -0.89 3.77 5.93
CA SER A 136 -1.66 4.95 6.35
C SER A 136 -2.13 5.78 5.16
N TYR A 137 -1.25 6.00 4.17
CA TYR A 137 -1.59 6.69 2.93
C TYR A 137 -2.71 5.98 2.16
N PHE A 138 -2.55 4.68 1.91
CA PHE A 138 -3.55 3.91 1.19
C PHE A 138 -4.89 3.86 1.93
N GLN A 139 -4.89 3.62 3.25
CA GLN A 139 -6.11 3.64 4.08
C GLN A 139 -6.83 4.97 4.01
N THR A 140 -6.10 6.09 4.04
CA THR A 140 -6.65 7.45 3.88
C THR A 140 -7.35 7.59 2.52
N LEU A 141 -6.73 7.09 1.45
CA LEU A 141 -7.29 7.14 0.11
C LEU A 141 -8.56 6.29 -0.03
N ILE A 142 -8.54 5.06 0.51
CA ILE A 142 -9.73 4.18 0.52
C ILE A 142 -10.87 4.91 1.23
N PHE A 143 -10.61 5.39 2.44
CA PHE A 143 -11.61 6.05 3.26
C PHE A 143 -12.22 7.27 2.55
N TYR A 144 -11.38 8.13 1.96
CA TYR A 144 -11.85 9.30 1.22
C TYR A 144 -12.80 8.91 0.08
N VAL A 145 -12.40 7.97 -0.77
CA VAL A 145 -13.20 7.58 -1.95
C VAL A 145 -14.59 7.05 -1.56
N PHE A 146 -14.67 6.26 -0.49
CA PHE A 146 -15.94 5.66 -0.06
C PHE A 146 -16.80 6.61 0.79
N GLU A 147 -16.20 7.52 1.54
CA GLU A 147 -16.93 8.39 2.46
C GLU A 147 -17.28 9.75 1.85
N VAL A 148 -16.52 10.28 0.87
CA VAL A 148 -16.71 11.66 0.35
C VAL A 148 -18.11 11.93 -0.23
N ARG A 149 -18.79 10.90 -0.74
CA ARG A 149 -20.13 11.05 -1.34
C ARG A 149 -21.29 10.88 -0.35
N VAL A 150 -21.04 10.21 0.78
CA VAL A 150 -22.09 9.78 1.72
C VAL A 150 -21.95 10.42 3.10
N ASN A 151 -20.74 10.82 3.47
CA ASN A 151 -20.42 11.38 4.76
C ASN A 151 -20.28 12.90 4.67
N PRO A 152 -21.18 13.68 5.29
CA PRO A 152 -21.15 15.14 5.20
C PRO A 152 -19.91 15.77 5.86
N LEU A 153 -19.19 15.01 6.70
CA LEU A 153 -17.98 15.45 7.37
C LEU A 153 -16.71 15.26 6.51
N VAL A 154 -16.80 14.49 5.42
CA VAL A 154 -15.69 14.25 4.50
C VAL A 154 -15.96 15.02 3.21
N LYS A 155 -15.51 16.28 3.15
CA LYS A 155 -15.75 17.14 1.98
C LYS A 155 -14.57 17.17 1.02
N SER A 156 -13.37 16.95 1.56
CA SER A 156 -12.12 17.08 0.84
C SER A 156 -11.10 16.06 1.36
N TYR A 157 -10.06 15.79 0.56
CA TYR A 157 -9.00 14.86 0.96
C TYR A 157 -8.30 15.26 2.28
N PRO A 158 -8.05 16.55 2.59
CA PRO A 158 -7.54 16.97 3.90
C PRO A 158 -8.40 16.51 5.09
N ASP A 159 -9.72 16.40 4.94
CA ASP A 159 -10.61 15.91 6.01
C ASP A 159 -10.37 14.41 6.27
N ALA A 160 -10.18 13.62 5.21
CA ALA A 160 -9.80 12.23 5.34
C ALA A 160 -8.39 12.06 5.93
N LEU A 161 -7.45 12.95 5.58
CA LEU A 161 -6.11 12.94 6.16
C LEU A 161 -6.13 13.28 7.66
N TRP A 162 -7.00 14.21 8.07
CA TRP A 162 -7.26 14.50 9.47
C TRP A 162 -7.82 13.27 10.20
N TRP A 163 -8.84 12.63 9.61
CA TRP A 163 -9.40 11.38 10.14
C TRP A 163 -8.32 10.31 10.33
N ALA A 164 -7.49 10.09 9.31
CA ALA A 164 -6.46 9.06 9.34
C ALA A 164 -5.39 9.36 10.40
N SER A 165 -4.96 10.63 10.50
CA SER A 165 -3.97 11.08 11.48
C SER A 165 -4.46 10.87 12.91
N MET A 166 -5.72 11.22 13.20
CA MET A 166 -6.32 11.05 14.53
C MET A 166 -6.59 9.58 14.87
N THR A 167 -6.95 8.77 13.87
CA THR A 167 -7.21 7.34 14.03
C THR A 167 -5.93 6.54 14.26
N VAL A 168 -4.89 6.79 13.46
CA VAL A 168 -3.60 6.08 13.56
C VAL A 168 -2.86 6.44 14.85
N THR A 169 -3.03 7.65 15.37
CA THR A 169 -2.48 8.07 16.67
C THR A 169 -3.33 7.61 17.85
N THR A 170 -4.44 6.90 17.60
CA THR A 170 -5.40 6.43 18.61
C THR A 170 -6.08 7.53 19.43
N VAL A 171 -5.95 8.80 19.02
CA VAL A 171 -6.62 9.95 19.66
C VAL A 171 -8.12 9.94 19.35
N GLY A 172 -8.50 9.44 18.17
CA GLY A 172 -9.88 9.39 17.71
C GLY A 172 -10.29 10.66 16.95
N SER A 173 -10.97 10.48 15.83
CA SER A 173 -11.45 11.59 14.99
C SER A 173 -12.90 11.94 15.32
N ASN A 174 -13.27 13.19 15.04
CA ASN A 174 -14.67 13.61 14.96
C ASN A 174 -15.41 13.06 13.73
N ILE A 175 -14.69 12.50 12.75
CA ILE A 175 -15.23 11.89 11.54
C ILE A 175 -15.44 10.39 11.81
N ILE A 176 -16.69 9.94 11.75
CA ILE A 176 -17.06 8.53 11.97
C ILE A 176 -17.46 7.93 10.61
N PRO A 177 -16.91 6.76 10.22
CA PRO A 177 -17.28 6.09 8.98
C PRO A 177 -18.75 5.70 8.94
N VAL A 178 -19.41 6.01 7.83
CA VAL A 178 -20.79 5.59 7.57
C VAL A 178 -20.81 4.25 6.82
N THR A 179 -19.90 4.07 5.87
CA THR A 179 -19.81 2.88 5.01
C THR A 179 -19.19 1.68 5.72
N THR A 180 -19.56 0.47 5.30
CA THR A 180 -18.93 -0.77 5.78
C THR A 180 -17.43 -0.78 5.50
N ILE A 181 -17.02 -0.31 4.33
CA ILE A 181 -15.61 -0.25 3.92
C ILE A 181 -14.84 0.77 4.78
N GLY A 182 -15.41 1.96 5.01
CA GLY A 182 -14.84 2.97 5.91
C GLY A 182 -14.65 2.45 7.34
N LYS A 183 -15.60 1.65 7.86
CA LYS A 183 -15.48 0.99 9.18
C LYS A 183 -14.33 -0.01 9.22
N ILE A 184 -14.17 -0.83 8.17
CA ILE A 184 -13.04 -1.76 8.04
C ILE A 184 -11.72 -0.99 7.99
N CYS A 185 -11.64 0.08 7.19
CA CYS A 185 -10.45 0.94 7.12
C CYS A 185 -10.08 1.54 8.47
N THR A 186 -11.09 1.98 9.24
CA THR A 186 -10.90 2.51 10.59
C THR A 186 -10.32 1.47 11.54
N ALA A 187 -10.89 0.26 11.53
CA ALA A 187 -10.39 -0.83 12.38
C ALA A 187 -8.94 -1.22 12.04
N VAL A 188 -8.63 -1.34 10.74
CA VAL A 188 -7.28 -1.66 10.27
C VAL A 188 -6.29 -0.56 10.68
N LEU A 189 -6.63 0.71 10.45
CA LEU A 189 -5.75 1.82 10.76
C LEU A 189 -5.50 1.98 12.27
N ALA A 190 -6.51 1.71 13.10
CA ALA A 190 -6.37 1.70 14.55
C ALA A 190 -5.39 0.60 15.02
N VAL A 191 -5.49 -0.61 14.46
CA VAL A 191 -4.55 -1.71 14.76
C VAL A 191 -3.13 -1.35 14.33
N VAL A 192 -2.97 -0.79 13.12
CA VAL A 192 -1.67 -0.34 12.63
C VAL A 192 -1.05 0.67 13.60
N GLY A 193 -1.81 1.71 13.96
CA GLY A 193 -1.40 2.71 14.95
C GLY A 193 -0.93 2.11 16.28
N MET A 194 -1.77 1.27 16.89
CA MET A 194 -1.46 0.61 18.16
C MET A 194 -0.21 -0.25 18.11
N THR A 195 0.10 -0.89 16.97
CA THR A 195 1.33 -1.70 16.84
C THR A 195 2.58 -0.87 16.56
N THR A 196 2.45 0.31 15.95
CA THR A 196 3.58 1.13 15.50
C THR A 196 4.29 1.89 16.60
N PHE A 197 3.56 2.56 17.48
CA PHE A 197 4.20 3.35 18.53
C PHE A 197 5.04 2.52 19.50
N PRO A 198 4.61 1.31 19.96
CA PRO A 198 5.44 0.47 20.82
C PRO A 198 6.74 0.00 20.15
N ILE A 199 6.68 -0.40 18.87
CA ILE A 199 7.86 -0.83 18.12
C ILE A 199 8.84 0.34 17.93
N PHE A 200 8.32 1.54 17.64
CA PHE A 200 9.12 2.75 17.54
C PHE A 200 9.85 3.05 18.84
N THR A 201 9.13 3.05 19.96
CA THR A 201 9.69 3.29 21.30
C THR A 201 10.77 2.25 21.63
N ALA A 202 10.49 0.96 21.44
CA ALA A 202 11.45 -0.11 21.70
C ALA A 202 12.73 0.04 20.86
N TYR A 203 12.61 0.45 19.60
CA TYR A 203 13.76 0.69 18.73
C TYR A 203 14.62 1.86 19.22
N ILE A 204 14.01 2.98 19.60
CA ILE A 204 14.73 4.14 20.15
C ILE A 204 15.42 3.76 21.46
N THR A 205 14.73 3.06 22.37
CA THR A 205 15.33 2.58 23.62
C THR A 205 16.53 1.67 23.35
N ALA A 206 16.44 0.74 22.40
CA ALA A 206 17.56 -0.13 22.03
C ALA A 206 18.73 0.68 21.45
N LEU A 207 18.46 1.72 20.65
CA LEU A 207 19.49 2.62 20.10
C LEU A 207 20.23 3.37 21.20
N VAL A 208 19.50 3.98 22.14
CA VAL A 208 20.06 4.72 23.28
C VAL A 208 20.86 3.77 24.19
N HIS A 209 20.32 2.59 24.49
CA HIS A 209 21.04 1.58 25.28
C HIS A 209 22.37 1.19 24.62
N ASN A 210 22.36 0.94 23.31
CA ASN A 210 23.57 0.62 22.55
C ASN A 210 24.57 1.77 22.51
N PHE A 211 24.11 3.03 22.47
CA PHE A 211 24.97 4.20 22.53
C PHE A 211 25.65 4.32 23.91
N ASN A 212 24.89 4.18 24.98
CA ASN A 212 25.40 4.24 26.36
C ASN A 212 26.41 3.13 26.64
N GLU A 213 26.17 1.90 26.15
CA GLU A 213 27.12 0.79 26.30
C GLU A 213 28.42 1.01 25.51
N ARG A 214 28.36 1.68 24.35
CA ARG A 214 29.55 2.06 23.58
C ARG A 214 30.35 3.15 24.28
N GLU A 215 29.70 4.15 24.88
CA GLU A 215 30.38 5.17 25.69
C GLU A 215 31.05 4.55 26.92
N LYS A 216 30.34 3.70 27.68
CA LYS A 216 30.95 3.01 28.83
C LYS A 216 32.19 2.19 28.44
N LYS A 217 32.22 1.58 27.25
CA LYS A 217 33.40 0.86 26.74
C LYS A 217 34.53 1.78 26.29
N ARG A 218 34.24 3.03 25.88
CA ARG A 218 35.28 4.04 25.57
C ARG A 218 35.88 4.68 26.82
N VAL A 219 35.11 4.79 27.90
CA VAL A 219 35.50 5.48 29.14
C VAL A 219 36.16 4.52 30.16
N ARG A 220 36.03 3.19 29.99
CA ARG A 220 36.78 2.22 30.80
C ARG A 220 38.26 2.22 30.37
N PRO A 221 39.21 2.52 31.28
CA PRO A 221 40.64 2.54 31.02
C PRO A 221 41.22 1.14 30.75
#